data_AF-A0A7G6WU64-F1
#
_entry.id   AF-A0A7G6WU64-F1
#
_cell.length_a   1.000
_cell.length_b   1.000
_cell.length_c   1.000
_cell.angle_alpha   90.00
_cell.angle_beta   90.00
_cell.angle_gamma   90.00
#
_symmetry.space_group_name_H-M   'P 1'
#
loop_
_entity.id
_entity.type
_entity.pdbx_description
1 polymer ?
#
loop_
_entity_poly.entity_id
_entity_poly.type
_entity_poly.pdbx_seq_one_letter_code
_entity_poly.pdbx_strand_id
1 'polypeptide(L)'
;MDMHRTSKAIACAATGLALLAVAPGTALATGTGVEAWNFCGSTSASWSTSTQGRSGTVTVTGECAIDANWRMDVYVNGEWWVYSTGKVKVGKHTIRTVAPTMPKPNDRRGNYTYAKITYTAGQTWKNSWEEDLGYLSCRGCTG
;
A
#
# COMPACT_ATOMS: atom_id res chain seq x y z
N MET A 1 -19.02 0.11 -19.32
CA MET A 1 -18.11 -0.86 -18.68
C MET A 1 -18.76 -1.25 -17.38
N ASP A 2 -19.53 -2.33 -17.47
CA ASP A 2 -20.54 -2.72 -16.51
C ASP A 2 -19.98 -3.44 -15.28
N MET A 3 -20.67 -3.16 -14.19
CA MET A 3 -20.40 -3.61 -12.83
C MET A 3 -20.91 -5.05 -12.66
N HIS A 4 -20.02 -6.03 -12.53
CA HIS A 4 -20.41 -7.41 -12.24
C HIS A 4 -20.37 -7.70 -10.74
N ARG A 5 -21.53 -7.60 -10.09
CA ARG A 5 -21.86 -8.37 -8.89
C ARG A 5 -22.56 -9.65 -9.33
N THR A 6 -22.07 -10.80 -8.89
CA THR A 6 -22.80 -12.06 -9.03
C THR A 6 -22.77 -12.80 -7.70
N SER A 7 -23.87 -12.71 -6.96
CA SER A 7 -24.21 -13.60 -5.85
C SER A 7 -25.06 -14.74 -6.39
N LYS A 8 -24.67 -16.01 -6.14
CA LYS A 8 -25.62 -17.13 -6.07
C LYS A 8 -25.16 -18.14 -5.02
N ALA A 9 -25.98 -18.27 -3.98
CA ALA A 9 -26.00 -19.38 -3.05
C ALA A 9 -26.74 -20.58 -3.67
N ILE A 10 -26.46 -21.80 -3.18
CA ILE A 10 -27.43 -22.89 -2.93
C ILE A 10 -26.75 -23.93 -2.03
N ALA A 11 -27.56 -24.46 -1.11
CA ALA A 11 -27.22 -25.25 0.06
C ALA A 11 -27.35 -26.78 -0.13
N CYS A 12 -27.10 -27.50 0.97
CA CYS A 12 -27.48 -28.87 1.37
C CYS A 12 -26.28 -29.83 1.51
N ALA A 13 -25.78 -30.10 2.72
CA ALA A 13 -26.31 -30.96 3.80
C ALA A 13 -26.02 -32.47 3.59
N ALA A 14 -25.11 -33.04 4.39
CA ALA A 14 -25.41 -34.03 5.44
C ALA A 14 -24.18 -34.83 5.91
N THR A 15 -24.09 -34.97 7.24
CA THR A 15 -23.61 -36.12 8.04
C THR A 15 -22.18 -36.65 7.90
N GLY A 16 -21.45 -36.55 9.01
CA GLY A 16 -20.27 -37.36 9.31
C GLY A 16 -19.65 -36.98 10.64
N LEU A 17 -20.18 -37.51 11.76
CA LEU A 17 -19.52 -37.47 13.07
C LEU A 17 -18.40 -38.51 13.08
N ALA A 18 -17.14 -38.10 13.21
CA ALA A 18 -16.06 -39.00 13.63
C ALA A 18 -14.84 -38.24 14.24
N LEU A 19 -14.72 -38.40 15.56
CA LEU A 19 -13.51 -38.64 16.36
C LEU A 19 -12.22 -37.82 16.17
N LEU A 20 -11.90 -37.11 17.27
CA LEU A 20 -10.58 -36.85 17.86
C LEU A 20 -9.34 -36.69 16.96
N ALA A 21 -8.88 -35.44 16.86
CA ALA A 21 -7.47 -35.12 16.84
C ALA A 21 -7.23 -33.86 17.69
N VAL A 22 -6.49 -34.01 18.80
CA VAL A 22 -5.97 -32.90 19.58
C VAL A 22 -4.78 -32.32 18.79
N ALA A 23 -4.98 -31.17 18.16
CA ALA A 23 -3.96 -30.34 17.52
C ALA A 23 -4.42 -28.87 17.61
N PRO A 24 -3.49 -27.91 17.72
CA PRO A 24 -3.66 -26.67 18.48
C PRO A 24 -4.77 -25.79 17.92
N GLY A 25 -5.56 -25.21 18.84
CA GLY A 25 -6.72 -24.39 18.52
C GLY A 25 -6.38 -23.28 17.53
N THR A 26 -6.72 -23.49 16.27
CA THR A 26 -7.08 -22.40 15.37
C THR A 26 -8.45 -21.92 15.82
N ALA A 27 -8.46 -21.06 16.83
CA ALA A 27 -9.59 -20.17 17.02
C ALA A 27 -9.73 -19.40 15.71
N LEU A 28 -10.69 -19.81 14.88
CA LEU A 28 -11.24 -18.97 13.84
C LEU A 28 -11.74 -17.74 14.57
N ALA A 29 -10.90 -16.71 14.62
CA ALA A 29 -11.31 -15.39 15.00
C ALA A 29 -12.38 -15.00 13.98
N THR A 30 -13.63 -15.25 14.33
CA THR A 30 -14.79 -14.52 13.84
C THR A 30 -14.67 -13.10 14.38
N GLY A 31 -13.59 -12.42 14.00
CA GLY A 31 -13.54 -10.98 13.98
C GLY A 31 -14.56 -10.57 12.95
N THR A 32 -15.75 -10.21 13.42
CA THR A 32 -16.59 -9.23 12.78
C THR A 32 -15.66 -8.16 12.24
N GLY A 33 -15.42 -8.21 10.93
CA GLY A 33 -14.50 -7.32 10.25
C GLY A 33 -15.06 -5.92 10.39
N VAL A 34 -14.65 -5.22 11.45
CA VAL A 34 -14.67 -3.77 11.54
C VAL A 34 -14.10 -3.34 10.22
N GLU A 35 -14.93 -2.72 9.39
CA GLU A 35 -14.55 -2.21 8.08
C GLU A 35 -13.16 -1.61 8.22
N ALA A 36 -12.21 -2.13 7.45
CA ALA A 36 -10.82 -1.71 7.51
C ALA A 36 -10.82 -0.19 7.36
N TRP A 37 -10.59 0.51 8.48
CA TRP A 37 -10.63 1.96 8.56
C TRP A 37 -9.79 2.53 7.42
N ASN A 38 -10.37 3.00 6.32
CA ASN A 38 -9.56 3.39 5.17
C ASN A 38 -8.64 4.55 5.59
N PHE A 39 -7.33 4.35 5.47
CA PHE A 39 -6.35 5.42 5.75
C PHE A 39 -6.69 6.67 4.96
N CYS A 40 -7.00 6.42 3.69
CA CYS A 40 -7.22 7.37 2.63
C CYS A 40 -8.20 6.67 1.68
N GLY A 41 -9.49 7.01 1.72
CA GLY A 41 -10.53 6.31 0.94
C GLY A 41 -10.37 6.40 -0.60
N SER A 42 -9.49 7.28 -1.05
CA SER A 42 -8.90 7.28 -2.39
C SER A 42 -7.46 7.72 -2.22
N THR A 43 -6.52 6.99 -2.81
CA THR A 43 -5.13 7.40 -2.91
C THR A 43 -4.77 7.62 -4.36
N SER A 44 -3.99 8.66 -4.62
CA SER A 44 -3.29 8.81 -5.89
C SER A 44 -1.86 9.17 -5.59
N ALA A 45 -0.93 8.40 -6.15
CA ALA A 45 0.47 8.76 -6.12
C ALA A 45 0.92 9.44 -7.41
N SER A 46 1.89 10.35 -7.28
CA SER A 46 2.56 10.95 -8.42
C SER A 46 4.04 11.14 -8.13
N TRP A 47 4.85 11.04 -9.19
CA TRP A 47 6.27 11.29 -9.17
C TRP A 47 6.58 12.58 -9.92
N SER A 48 7.29 13.50 -9.26
CA SER A 48 7.87 14.68 -9.90
C SER A 48 9.38 14.63 -9.77
N THR A 49 10.10 14.79 -10.88
CA THR A 49 11.57 14.78 -10.87
C THR A 49 12.14 16.18 -11.12
N SER A 50 13.07 16.59 -10.25
CA SER A 50 13.89 17.78 -10.47
C SER A 50 15.19 17.47 -11.21
N THR A 51 15.56 16.20 -11.34
CA THR A 51 16.90 15.76 -11.77
C THR A 51 16.83 14.70 -12.89
N GLN A 52 15.97 14.91 -13.90
CA GLN A 52 15.89 14.04 -15.08
C GLN A 52 15.64 12.54 -14.77
N GLY A 53 14.86 12.25 -13.73
CA GLY A 53 14.58 10.88 -13.28
C GLY A 53 15.62 10.32 -12.33
N ARG A 54 16.58 11.11 -11.83
CA ARG A 54 17.52 10.66 -10.80
C ARG A 54 16.94 10.77 -9.40
N SER A 55 16.26 11.87 -9.10
CA SER A 55 15.63 12.14 -7.80
C SER A 55 14.30 12.85 -7.99
N GLY A 56 13.50 12.91 -6.94
CA GLY A 56 12.16 13.47 -7.06
C GLY A 56 11.35 13.42 -5.78
N THR A 57 10.10 13.83 -5.91
CA THR A 57 9.12 13.81 -4.83
C THR A 57 7.99 12.87 -5.19
N VAL A 58 7.78 11.88 -4.33
CA VAL A 58 6.57 11.04 -4.32
C VAL A 58 5.53 11.80 -3.53
N THR A 59 4.38 12.05 -4.16
CA THR A 59 3.23 12.69 -3.51
C THR A 59 2.08 11.72 -3.48
N VAL A 60 1.52 11.45 -2.30
CA VAL A 60 0.31 10.66 -2.12
C VAL A 60 -0.77 11.55 -1.51
N THR A 61 -1.92 11.62 -2.15
CA THR A 61 -3.09 12.35 -1.61
C THR A 61 -4.18 11.37 -1.23
N GLY A 62 -4.85 11.60 -0.10
CA GLY A 62 -6.07 10.87 0.20
C GLY A 62 -6.90 11.41 1.36
N GLU A 63 -8.07 10.81 1.55
CA GLU A 63 -9.10 11.24 2.51
C GLU A 63 -9.10 10.38 3.78
N CYS A 64 -8.62 10.94 4.90
CA CYS A 64 -8.41 10.23 6.14
C CYS A 64 -9.68 10.16 6.99
N ALA A 65 -10.15 8.96 7.30
CA ALA A 65 -11.30 8.75 8.17
C ALA A 65 -10.97 8.82 9.68
N ILE A 66 -9.67 8.79 10.04
CA ILE A 66 -9.17 8.80 11.42
C ILE A 66 -7.87 9.59 11.55
N ASP A 67 -7.62 10.08 12.76
CA ASP A 67 -6.29 10.52 13.17
C ASP A 67 -5.34 9.31 13.22
N ALA A 68 -4.20 9.41 12.54
CA ALA A 68 -3.26 8.30 12.42
C ALA A 68 -1.81 8.77 12.26
N ASN A 69 -0.88 7.93 12.72
CA ASN A 69 0.51 8.00 12.27
C ASN A 69 0.62 7.24 10.95
N TRP A 70 1.42 7.72 10.02
CA TRP A 70 1.61 7.10 8.72
C TRP A 70 3.08 6.87 8.41
N ARG A 71 3.33 5.92 7.51
CA ARG A 71 4.64 5.62 6.92
C ARG A 71 4.45 5.34 5.44
N MET A 72 5.22 6.04 4.60
CA MET A 72 5.29 5.80 3.17
C MET A 72 6.67 5.25 2.84
N ASP A 73 6.73 4.00 2.41
CA ASP A 73 7.93 3.35 1.89
C ASP A 73 7.90 3.41 0.36
N VAL A 74 8.99 3.83 -0.27
CA VAL A 74 9.13 3.87 -1.72
C VAL A 74 10.10 2.78 -2.14
N TYR A 75 9.73 2.05 -3.18
CA TYR A 75 10.47 0.91 -3.71
C TYR A 75 10.88 1.15 -5.14
N VAL A 76 12.05 0.63 -5.51
CA VAL A 76 12.59 0.65 -6.88
C VAL A 76 12.93 -0.78 -7.25
N ASN A 77 12.32 -1.30 -8.32
CA ASN A 77 12.44 -2.69 -8.77
C ASN A 77 12.22 -3.73 -7.65
N GLY A 78 11.32 -3.44 -6.71
CA GLY A 78 11.02 -4.32 -5.57
C GLY A 78 11.97 -4.18 -4.38
N GLU A 79 13.04 -3.40 -4.49
CA GLU A 79 13.94 -3.09 -3.37
C GLU A 79 13.50 -1.82 -2.65
N TRP A 80 13.59 -1.82 -1.33
CA TRP A 80 13.32 -0.63 -0.53
C TRP A 80 14.34 0.46 -0.84
N TRP A 81 13.87 1.69 -1.01
CA TRP A 81 14.72 2.81 -1.38
C TRP A 81 14.73 3.93 -0.35
N VAL A 82 13.56 4.41 0.04
CA VAL A 82 13.42 5.52 1.00
C VAL A 82 12.09 5.40 1.73
N TYR A 83 11.98 6.06 2.88
CA TYR A 83 10.72 6.20 3.58
C TYR A 83 10.54 7.61 4.14
N SER A 84 9.29 7.94 4.45
CA SER A 84 8.96 9.04 5.35
C SER A 84 7.84 8.63 6.29
N THR A 85 7.72 9.34 7.40
CA THR A 85 6.67 9.12 8.39
C THR A 85 6.09 10.45 8.84
N GLY A 86 4.89 10.40 9.41
CA GLY A 86 4.26 11.58 9.97
C GLY A 86 2.96 11.26 10.68
N LYS A 87 2.18 12.31 10.93
CA LYS A 87 0.85 12.23 11.52
C LYS A 87 -0.14 12.99 10.63
N VAL A 88 -1.34 12.47 10.53
CA VAL A 88 -2.48 13.11 9.87
C VAL A 88 -3.67 13.11 10.81
N LYS A 89 -4.59 14.04 10.58
CA LYS A 89 -5.88 14.06 11.25
C LYS A 89 -6.96 13.53 10.31
N VAL A 90 -8.19 13.43 10.80
CA VAL A 90 -9.36 13.26 9.92
C VAL A 90 -9.38 14.38 8.86
N GLY A 91 -9.57 14.00 7.60
CA GLY A 91 -9.69 14.91 6.46
C GLY A 91 -8.75 14.61 5.30
N LYS A 92 -8.83 15.45 4.26
CA LYS A 92 -7.97 15.34 3.07
C LYS A 92 -6.53 15.76 3.36
N HIS A 93 -5.59 14.88 3.05
CA HIS A 93 -4.16 15.14 3.22
C HIS A 93 -3.36 14.79 1.98
N THR A 94 -2.33 15.59 1.73
CA THR A 94 -1.28 15.31 0.75
C THR A 94 0.03 15.13 1.49
N ILE A 95 0.55 13.91 1.49
CA ILE A 95 1.83 13.54 2.09
C ILE A 95 2.89 13.42 1.01
N ARG A 96 4.15 13.71 1.36
CA ARG A 96 5.27 13.76 0.42
C ARG A 96 6.49 13.05 0.98
N THR A 97 7.14 12.24 0.16
CA THR A 97 8.49 11.70 0.40
C THR A 97 9.42 12.28 -0.65
N VAL A 98 10.49 12.94 -0.20
CA VAL A 98 11.61 13.28 -1.08
C VAL A 98 12.46 12.03 -1.24
N ALA A 99 12.48 11.50 -2.45
CA ALA A 99 13.34 10.37 -2.77
C ALA A 99 14.69 10.89 -3.33
N PRO A 100 15.81 10.37 -2.81
CA PRO A 100 17.15 10.85 -3.16
C PRO A 100 17.53 10.41 -4.59
N THR A 101 18.81 10.20 -4.89
CA THR A 101 19.18 9.61 -6.18
C THR A 101 18.76 8.12 -6.22
N MET A 102 18.15 7.69 -7.33
CA MET A 102 17.71 6.29 -7.52
C MET A 102 18.89 5.33 -7.42
N PRO A 103 18.68 4.16 -6.79
CA PRO A 103 19.71 3.13 -6.68
C PRO A 103 20.04 2.54 -8.06
N LYS A 104 21.21 1.90 -8.16
CA LYS A 104 21.59 1.16 -9.37
C LYS A 104 20.77 -0.14 -9.50
N PRO A 105 20.52 -0.66 -10.72
CA PRO A 105 20.85 -0.06 -12.01
C PRO A 105 19.94 1.14 -12.29
N ASN A 106 20.54 2.27 -12.62
CA ASN A 106 19.82 3.46 -13.01
C ASN A 106 20.33 3.81 -14.40
N ASP A 107 19.75 3.18 -15.42
CA ASP A 107 20.15 3.30 -16.82
C ASP A 107 19.00 3.86 -17.67
N ARG A 108 19.20 3.93 -18.99
CA ARG A 108 18.20 4.49 -19.92
C ARG A 108 16.90 3.70 -20.00
N ARG A 109 16.90 2.42 -19.60
CA ARG A 109 15.67 1.64 -19.54
C ARG A 109 14.76 2.36 -18.57
N GLY A 110 15.28 2.69 -17.37
CA GLY A 110 14.64 3.31 -16.21
C GLY A 110 14.34 2.27 -15.12
N ASN A 111 13.49 2.60 -14.15
CA ASN A 111 13.15 1.67 -13.06
C ASN A 111 11.66 1.67 -12.73
N TYR A 112 11.11 0.49 -12.42
CA TYR A 112 9.75 0.40 -11.92
C TYR A 112 9.72 0.87 -10.46
N THR A 113 8.81 1.77 -10.14
CA THR A 113 8.73 2.38 -8.80
C THR A 113 7.30 2.30 -8.29
N TYR A 114 7.15 1.99 -7.01
CA TYR A 114 5.85 2.04 -6.33
C TYR A 114 6.03 2.56 -4.90
N ALA A 115 4.95 3.07 -4.32
CA ALA A 115 4.90 3.54 -2.95
C ALA A 115 3.95 2.67 -2.13
N LYS A 116 4.39 2.21 -0.96
CA LYS A 116 3.58 1.48 0.00
C LYS A 116 3.27 2.36 1.20
N ILE A 117 1.99 2.53 1.50
CA ILE A 117 1.50 3.37 2.58
C ILE A 117 0.94 2.46 3.67
N THR A 118 1.47 2.63 4.87
CA THR A 118 1.02 1.97 6.09
C THR A 118 0.66 3.02 7.15
N TYR A 119 -0.26 2.71 8.05
CA TYR A 119 -0.63 3.65 9.12
C TYR A 119 -1.00 2.95 10.42
N THR A 120 -1.08 3.71 11.50
CA THR A 120 -1.56 3.24 12.79
C THR A 120 -2.33 4.32 13.54
N ALA A 121 -3.51 3.93 14.05
CA ALA A 121 -4.22 4.65 15.10
C ALA A 121 -4.08 3.82 16.39
N GLY A 122 -2.98 4.06 17.13
CA GLY A 122 -2.62 3.29 18.32
C GLY A 122 -1.25 2.61 18.19
N GLN A 123 -1.13 1.37 18.66
CA GLN A 123 0.15 0.63 18.72
C GLN A 123 0.37 -0.36 17.58
N THR A 124 -0.66 -0.65 16.77
CA THR A 124 -0.57 -1.66 15.70
C THR A 124 -0.65 -1.00 14.34
N TRP A 125 0.35 -1.23 13.50
CA TRP A 125 0.32 -0.81 12.09
C TRP A 125 -0.68 -1.67 11.33
N LYS A 126 -1.59 -1.02 10.61
CA LYS A 126 -2.63 -1.65 9.81
C LYS A 126 -2.61 -1.05 8.40
N ASN A 127 -3.06 -1.87 7.46
CA ASN A 127 -3.18 -1.58 6.02
C ASN A 127 -1.84 -1.37 5.30
N SER A 128 -1.79 -1.83 4.06
CA SER A 128 -0.65 -1.71 3.15
C SER A 128 -1.22 -1.41 1.78
N TRP A 129 -1.44 -0.13 1.51
CA TRP A 129 -1.88 0.27 0.19
C TRP A 129 -0.65 0.50 -0.69
N GLU A 130 -0.64 -0.05 -1.89
CA GLU A 130 0.44 0.12 -2.86
C GLU A 130 -0.05 0.98 -4.03
N GLU A 131 0.66 2.07 -4.27
CA GLU A 131 0.43 2.98 -5.39
C GLU A 131 1.53 2.81 -6.42
N ASP A 132 1.13 2.49 -7.64
CA ASP A 132 2.03 2.43 -8.77
C ASP A 132 2.46 3.84 -9.19
N LEU A 133 3.77 4.12 -9.18
CA LEU A 133 4.34 5.36 -9.71
C LEU A 133 4.76 5.23 -11.18
N GLY A 134 4.71 4.01 -11.69
CA GLY A 134 5.07 3.62 -13.03
C GLY A 134 6.57 3.44 -13.21
N TYR A 135 6.93 3.38 -14.49
CA TYR A 135 8.30 3.19 -14.91
C TYR A 135 8.99 4.54 -15.09
N LEU A 136 9.96 4.83 -14.23
CA LEU A 136 10.64 6.12 -14.17
C LEU A 136 11.93 6.08 -15.00
N SER A 137 11.92 6.73 -16.16
CA SER A 137 13.10 6.84 -17.02
C SER A 137 14.18 7.73 -16.39
N CYS A 138 15.45 7.31 -16.42
CA CYS A 138 16.56 8.20 -16.10
C CYS A 138 17.20 8.77 -17.37
N ARG A 139 16.82 9.99 -17.74
CA ARG A 139 17.36 10.66 -18.95
C ARG A 139 18.82 11.10 -18.78
N GLY A 140 19.24 11.39 -17.55
CA GLY A 140 20.61 11.78 -17.21
C GLY A 140 21.52 10.61 -16.83
N CYS A 141 21.06 9.36 -16.98
CA CYS A 141 21.85 8.20 -16.64
C CYS A 141 22.56 7.63 -17.87
N THR A 142 23.84 7.38 -17.72
CA THR A 142 24.65 6.64 -18.69
C THR A 142 24.73 5.20 -18.23
N GLY A 143 24.09 4.32 -19.01
CA GLY A 143 24.31 2.88 -19.07
C GLY A 143 24.52 2.53 -20.53
#